data_AF-A0A073IGV0-F1
#
_entry.id   AF-A0A073IGV0-F1
#
_cell.length_a   1.000
_cell.length_b   1.000
_cell.length_c   1.000
_cell.angle_alpha   90.00
_cell.angle_beta   90.00
_cell.angle_gamma   90.00
#
_symmetry.space_group_name_H-M   'P 1'
#
loop_
_entity.id
_entity.type
_entity.pdbx_description
1 polymer ?
#
loop_
_entity_poly.entity_id
_entity_poly.type
_entity_poly.pdbx_seq_one_letter_code
_entity_poly.pdbx_strand_id
1 'polypeptide(L)'
;MNLIDFAKTLPADFDELEFVTHLKQSVDLSQIKSLSEAEVNNLFDAAQFLTDYILLVREHQGQEVEEDGHPYVMYRGPYIQNVLTNQTDGPSDFDQLDTFGVGGADKYLG
;
A
#
# COMPACT_ATOMS: atom_id res chain seq x y z
N MET A 1 13.05 7.09 10.45
CA MET A 1 11.71 7.10 11.08
C MET A 1 11.25 5.65 11.17
N ASN A 2 10.27 5.30 12.00
CA ASN A 2 9.65 3.96 11.95
C ASN A 2 8.17 4.06 11.55
N LEU A 3 7.52 2.92 11.32
CA LEU A 3 6.10 2.90 10.91
C LEU A 3 5.14 3.53 11.93
N ILE A 4 5.46 3.51 13.22
CA ILE A 4 4.66 4.16 14.27
C ILE A 4 4.82 5.69 14.19
N ASP A 5 6.03 6.18 13.90
CA ASP A 5 6.27 7.59 13.68
C ASP A 5 5.55 8.08 12.41
N PHE A 6 5.55 7.29 11.32
CA PHE A 6 4.77 7.57 10.11
C PHE A 6 3.29 7.81 10.44
N ALA A 7 2.67 6.89 11.20
CA ALA A 7 1.25 6.99 11.57
C ALA A 7 0.91 8.27 12.37
N LYS A 8 1.87 8.85 13.09
CA LYS A 8 1.68 10.07 13.90
C LYS A 8 1.96 11.35 13.14
N THR A 9 2.66 11.27 12.02
CA THR A 9 3.22 12.43 11.32
C THR A 9 2.65 12.61 9.91
N LEU A 10 1.95 11.61 9.38
CA LEU A 10 1.22 11.75 8.12
C LEU A 10 0.13 12.83 8.28
N PRO A 11 0.09 13.84 7.39
CA PRO A 11 -0.95 14.87 7.42
C PRO A 11 -2.37 14.30 7.26
N ALA A 12 -3.39 15.06 7.67
CA ALA A 12 -4.79 14.65 7.48
C ALA A 12 -5.17 14.62 5.98
N ASP A 13 -4.69 15.61 5.23
CA ASP A 13 -4.85 15.75 3.78
C ASP A 13 -3.46 15.65 3.14
N PHE A 14 -3.33 14.80 2.13
CA PHE A 14 -2.10 14.58 1.38
C PHE A 14 -2.42 14.07 -0.02
N ASP A 15 -1.51 14.30 -0.96
CA ASP A 15 -1.52 13.63 -2.27
C ASP A 15 -0.66 12.34 -2.29
N GLU A 16 -0.71 11.60 -3.39
CA GLU A 16 0.04 10.36 -3.57
C GLU A 16 1.56 10.53 -3.41
N LEU A 17 2.11 11.64 -3.90
CA LEU A 17 3.55 11.91 -3.85
C LEU A 17 3.98 12.23 -2.42
N GLU A 18 3.19 13.02 -1.70
CA GLU A 18 3.39 13.31 -0.28
C GLU A 18 3.33 12.03 0.55
N PHE A 19 2.34 11.16 0.31
CA PHE A 19 2.23 9.86 0.98
C PHE A 19 3.50 9.01 0.80
N VAL A 20 3.95 8.83 -0.44
CA VAL A 20 5.16 8.03 -0.74
C VAL A 20 6.41 8.68 -0.17
N THR A 21 6.53 10.00 -0.26
CA THR A 21 7.65 10.76 0.32
C THR A 21 7.73 10.56 1.82
N HIS A 22 6.59 10.56 2.49
CA HIS A 22 6.50 10.35 3.93
C HIS A 22 6.81 8.90 4.32
N LEU A 23 6.27 7.93 3.58
CA LEU A 23 6.53 6.50 3.81
C LEU A 23 8.01 6.16 3.64
N LYS A 24 8.69 6.75 2.65
CA LYS A 24 10.13 6.57 2.41
C LYS A 24 11.02 6.97 3.58
N GLN A 25 10.55 7.83 4.47
CA GLN A 25 11.29 8.20 5.68
C GLN A 25 11.32 7.06 6.72
N SER A 26 10.36 6.14 6.61
CA SER A 26 10.14 5.02 7.53
C SER A 26 10.56 3.67 6.97
N VAL A 27 10.46 3.49 5.65
CA VAL A 27 10.85 2.28 4.93
C VAL A 27 11.61 2.67 3.67
N ASP A 28 12.81 2.12 3.47
CA ASP A 28 13.52 2.32 2.21
C ASP A 28 12.91 1.42 1.11
N LEU A 29 11.83 1.91 0.50
CA LEU A 29 11.11 1.20 -0.55
C LEU A 29 12.00 0.83 -1.75
N SER A 30 13.10 1.57 -1.97
CA SER A 30 14.00 1.34 -3.10
C SER A 30 14.82 0.05 -2.95
N GLN A 31 15.00 -0.46 -1.74
CA GLN A 31 15.73 -1.70 -1.50
C GLN A 31 14.90 -2.95 -1.80
N ILE A 32 13.57 -2.84 -1.76
CA ILE A 32 12.66 -3.98 -1.91
C ILE A 32 12.86 -4.67 -3.28
N LYS A 33 13.09 -3.90 -4.36
CA LYS A 33 13.30 -4.46 -5.70
C LYS A 33 14.60 -5.24 -5.88
N SER A 34 15.52 -5.14 -4.92
CA SER A 34 16.81 -5.85 -4.93
C SER A 34 16.85 -7.08 -4.04
N LEU A 35 15.77 -7.35 -3.31
CA LEU A 35 15.66 -8.52 -2.44
C LEU A 35 15.63 -9.82 -3.25
N SER A 36 16.17 -10.89 -2.67
CA SER A 36 15.96 -12.24 -3.18
C SER A 36 14.50 -12.69 -3.01
N GLU A 37 14.09 -13.73 -3.72
CA GLU A 37 12.74 -14.29 -3.61
C GLU A 37 12.37 -14.66 -2.17
N ALA A 38 13.30 -15.30 -1.43
CA ALA A 38 13.07 -15.66 -0.04
C ALA A 38 12.89 -14.44 0.87
N GLU A 39 13.65 -13.37 0.63
CA GLU A 39 13.52 -12.12 1.38
C GLU A 39 12.22 -11.38 1.04
N VAL A 40 11.81 -11.38 -0.22
CA VAL A 40 10.50 -10.85 -0.65
C VAL A 40 9.36 -11.61 0.02
N ASN A 41 9.41 -12.94 0.06
CA ASN A 41 8.39 -13.76 0.71
C ASN A 41 8.32 -13.48 2.22
N ASN A 42 9.47 -13.40 2.91
CA ASN A 42 9.49 -13.04 4.33
C ASN A 42 8.92 -11.63 4.58
N LEU A 43 9.22 -10.66 3.72
CA LEU A 43 8.68 -9.31 3.81
C LEU A 43 7.17 -9.28 3.55
N PHE A 44 6.70 -10.05 2.57
CA PHE A 44 5.29 -10.21 2.26
C PHE A 44 4.52 -10.78 3.46
N ASP A 45 5.00 -11.88 4.06
CA ASP A 45 4.38 -12.48 5.24
C ASP A 45 4.29 -11.50 6.42
N ALA A 46 5.37 -10.75 6.66
CA ALA A 46 5.40 -9.73 7.71
C ALA A 46 4.41 -8.58 7.44
N ALA A 47 4.33 -8.11 6.20
CA ALA A 47 3.41 -7.05 5.79
C ALA A 47 1.93 -7.50 5.85
N GLN A 48 1.64 -8.74 5.43
CA GLN A 48 0.31 -9.32 5.52
C GLN A 48 -0.14 -9.45 6.97
N PHE A 49 0.69 -10.04 7.83
CA PHE A 49 0.39 -10.16 9.26
C PHE A 49 0.13 -8.79 9.90
N LEU A 50 0.96 -7.79 9.58
CA LEU A 50 0.78 -6.44 10.09
C LEU A 50 -0.54 -5.81 9.62
N THR A 51 -0.91 -6.05 8.35
CA THR A 51 -2.19 -5.60 7.79
C THR A 51 -3.37 -6.21 8.55
N ASP A 52 -3.37 -7.52 8.73
CA ASP A 52 -4.43 -8.24 9.46
C ASP A 52 -4.55 -7.75 10.90
N TYR A 53 -3.41 -7.52 11.57
CA TYR A 53 -3.40 -7.00 12.94
C TYR A 53 -3.96 -5.57 13.03
N ILE A 54 -3.63 -4.70 12.07
CA ILE A 54 -4.16 -3.33 12.02
C ILE A 54 -5.68 -3.35 11.75
N LEU A 55 -6.16 -4.23 10.87
CA LEU A 55 -7.58 -4.40 10.62
C LEU A 55 -8.33 -4.80 11.88
N LEU A 56 -7.82 -5.78 12.63
CA LEU A 56 -8.41 -6.20 13.91
C LEU A 56 -8.47 -5.03 14.92
N VAL A 57 -7.44 -4.18 14.96
CA VAL A 57 -7.44 -2.99 15.82
C VAL A 57 -8.50 -1.98 15.37
N ARG A 58 -8.67 -1.76 14.06
CA ARG A 58 -9.71 -0.88 13.50
C ARG A 58 -11.12 -1.38 13.85
N GLU A 59 -11.36 -2.67 13.69
CA GLU A 59 -12.62 -3.33 14.07
C GLU A 59 -12.90 -3.17 15.57
N HIS A 60 -11.89 -3.43 16.41
CA HIS A 60 -12.00 -3.23 17.86
C HIS A 60 -12.31 -1.77 18.24
N GLN A 61 -11.93 -0.80 17.41
CA GLN A 61 -12.23 0.63 17.58
C GLN A 61 -13.56 1.05 16.94
N GLY A 62 -14.32 0.13 16.34
CA GLY A 62 -15.58 0.41 15.65
C GLY A 62 -15.42 1.13 14.31
N GLN A 63 -14.26 1.02 13.67
CA GLN A 63 -13.97 1.61 12.36
C GLN A 63 -14.29 0.64 11.21
N GLU A 64 -15.40 -0.08 11.33
CA GLU A 64 -15.90 -0.96 10.28
C GLU A 64 -16.42 -0.11 9.12
N VAL A 65 -16.01 -0.48 7.90
CA VAL A 65 -16.45 0.18 6.67
C VAL A 65 -17.05 -0.90 5.78
N GLU A 66 -18.22 -0.61 5.21
CA GLU A 66 -18.91 -1.47 4.26
C GLU A 66 -19.07 -0.75 2.92
N GLU A 67 -18.94 -1.48 1.82
CA GLU A 67 -19.31 -1.06 0.48
C GLU A 67 -20.32 -2.08 -0.06
N ASP A 68 -21.50 -1.62 -0.49
CA ASP A 68 -22.62 -2.46 -0.92
C ASP A 68 -23.02 -3.58 0.09
N GLY A 69 -22.89 -3.31 1.38
CA GLY A 69 -23.21 -4.27 2.46
C GLY A 69 -22.16 -5.36 2.65
N HIS A 70 -20.98 -5.19 2.04
CA HIS A 70 -19.83 -6.08 2.21
C HIS A 70 -18.70 -5.34 2.93
N PRO A 71 -17.99 -5.98 3.89
CA PRO A 71 -16.82 -5.38 4.52
C PRO A 71 -15.80 -4.94 3.48
N TYR A 72 -15.30 -3.71 3.63
CA TYR A 72 -14.40 -3.10 2.68
C TYR A 72 -13.21 -2.43 3.37
N VAL A 73 -12.03 -2.59 2.79
CA VAL A 73 -10.80 -1.93 3.26
C VAL A 73 -10.44 -0.80 2.32
N MET A 74 -10.65 0.42 2.79
CA MET A 74 -10.15 1.62 2.11
C MET A 74 -8.73 1.93 2.56
N TYR A 75 -7.83 2.19 1.59
CA TYR A 75 -6.53 2.82 1.83
C TYR A 75 -6.38 4.04 0.91
N ARG A 76 -5.67 5.07 1.38
CA ARG A 76 -5.54 6.39 0.73
C ARG A 76 -4.22 6.57 -0.04
N GLY A 77 -3.49 5.49 -0.29
CA GLY A 77 -2.18 5.53 -0.96
C GLY A 77 -2.30 5.39 -2.48
N PRO A 78 -1.16 5.47 -3.19
CA PRO A 78 -1.14 5.25 -4.63
C PRO A 78 -1.58 3.84 -5.00
N TYR A 79 -2.34 3.73 -6.09
CA TYR A 79 -2.77 2.43 -6.62
C TYR A 79 -1.62 1.72 -7.34
N ILE A 80 -1.28 0.50 -6.89
CA ILE A 80 -0.33 -0.39 -7.57
C ILE A 80 -1.12 -1.54 -8.23
N GLN A 81 -1.09 -1.58 -9.55
CA GLN A 81 -1.64 -2.70 -10.31
C GLN A 81 -0.72 -3.92 -10.21
N ASN A 82 -1.30 -5.09 -9.98
CA ASN A 82 -0.63 -6.39 -10.05
C ASN A 82 -1.51 -7.40 -10.79
N VAL A 83 -1.04 -8.62 -10.98
CA VAL A 83 -1.77 -9.65 -11.75
C VAL A 83 -3.17 -9.96 -11.22
N LEU A 84 -3.40 -9.81 -9.91
CA LEU A 84 -4.70 -10.06 -9.27
C LEU A 84 -5.65 -8.87 -9.41
N THR A 85 -5.12 -7.67 -9.59
CA THR A 85 -5.88 -6.41 -9.71
C THR A 85 -5.82 -5.82 -11.12
N ASN A 86 -5.21 -6.53 -12.07
CA ASN A 86 -5.08 -6.09 -13.44
C ASN A 86 -6.45 -6.17 -14.13
N GLN A 87 -7.01 -5.00 -14.42
CA GLN A 87 -8.29 -4.85 -15.11
C GLN A 87 -8.14 -4.88 -16.64
N THR A 88 -6.91 -5.01 -17.16
CA THR A 88 -6.60 -4.98 -18.60
C THR A 88 -6.00 -6.31 -19.09
N ASP A 89 -6.21 -6.62 -20.36
CA ASP A 89 -5.55 -7.74 -21.04
C ASP A 89 -4.08 -7.37 -21.33
N GLY A 90 -3.16 -7.70 -20.41
CA GLY A 90 -1.74 -7.41 -20.59
C GLY A 90 -0.85 -7.88 -19.43
N PRO A 91 0.49 -7.86 -19.61
CA PRO A 91 1.41 -8.10 -18.51
C PRO A 91 1.33 -6.97 -17.47
N SER A 92 1.70 -7.26 -16.22
CA SER A 92 1.85 -6.23 -15.19
C SER A 92 2.84 -5.15 -15.63
N ASP A 93 2.50 -3.88 -15.39
CA ASP A 93 3.42 -2.78 -15.58
C ASP A 93 4.42 -2.69 -14.41
N PHE A 94 5.67 -3.09 -14.66
CA PHE A 94 6.72 -3.03 -13.65
C PHE A 94 7.38 -1.65 -13.51
N ASP A 95 7.10 -0.68 -14.40
CA ASP A 95 7.64 0.68 -14.27
C ASP A 95 7.11 1.37 -12.98
N GLN A 96 5.98 0.89 -12.46
CA GLN A 96 5.43 1.29 -11.16
C GLN A 96 6.41 1.10 -9.99
N LEU A 97 7.41 0.20 -10.12
CA LEU A 97 8.44 0.00 -9.09
C LEU A 97 9.35 1.22 -8.91
N ASP A 98 9.48 2.07 -9.93
CA ASP A 98 10.29 3.29 -9.85
C ASP A 98 9.48 4.51 -9.41
N THR A 99 8.17 4.53 -9.70
CA THR A 99 7.24 5.58 -9.22
C THR A 99 6.60 5.26 -7.87
N PHE A 100 6.75 4.02 -7.37
CA PHE A 100 6.06 3.51 -6.18
C PHE A 100 4.53 3.62 -6.30
N GLY A 101 4.00 3.44 -7.52
CA GLY A 101 2.57 3.52 -7.81
C GLY A 101 1.99 4.92 -7.97
N VAL A 102 2.77 5.99 -7.79
CA VAL A 102 2.28 7.37 -8.00
C VAL A 102 1.79 7.54 -9.44
N GLY A 103 0.57 8.07 -9.60
CA GLY A 103 -0.17 8.19 -10.86
C GLY A 103 -0.85 6.90 -11.33
N GLY A 104 -0.77 5.82 -10.55
CA GLY A 104 -1.32 4.51 -10.91
C GLY A 104 -2.83 4.49 -10.99
N ALA A 105 -3.53 5.20 -10.08
CA ALA A 105 -4.99 5.24 -10.09
C ALA A 105 -5.51 5.86 -11.39
N ASP A 106 -5.01 7.04 -11.76
CA ASP A 106 -5.35 7.73 -13.02
C ASP A 106 -5.05 6.87 -14.26
N LYS A 107 -3.98 6.07 -14.21
CA LYS A 107 -3.55 5.24 -15.33
C LYS A 107 -4.42 3.98 -15.51
N TYR A 108 -4.93 3.40 -14.43
CA TYR A 108 -5.53 2.05 -14.45
C TYR A 108 -7.00 1.97 -14.05
N LEU A 109 -7.52 2.96 -13.32
CA LEU A 109 -8.87 2.95 -12.76
C LEU A 109 -9.82 4.00 -13.41
N GLY A 110 -9.33 4.69 -14.45
CA GLY A 110 -9.95 5.86 -15.09
C GLY A 110 -11.47 5.87 -15.22
#